data_AF-A0A821FXW4-F1
#
_entry.id   AF-A0A821FXW4-F1
#
_cell.length_a   1.000
_cell.length_b   1.000
_cell.length_c   1.000
_cell.angle_alpha   90.00
_cell.angle_beta   90.00
_cell.angle_gamma   90.00
#
_symmetry.space_group_name_H-M   'P 1'
#
loop_
_entity.id
_entity.type
_entity.pdbx_description
1 polymer ?
#
loop_
_entity_poly.entity_id
_entity_poly.type
_entity_poly.pdbx_seq_one_letter_code
_entity_poly.pdbx_strand_id
1 'polypeptide(L)'
;MIDTDANRTFISIKALDPSYGKMFVNKLHKCVSLADGYSSISVYGTLNLSITMGDTSTSIKAFVFKELCADCILGMDFINKYKLIINTEEKIVSLYNNYKRTTLKFDINSNEKKYPARLINNIRIAPKQTRSIPVSIELSSANIVLRASFKLQQRTPLLTLNSSLKVHDHASNISLYNPTNYSYSLPKGLILGTTTIPALSFKKNSTIDHELVNKNITNLMQHVTRPDRHEKIKSILYQHLKLFDTSKSTIATNGKPHSIKTLDHPPPTSK
;
A
#
# COMPACT_ATOMS: atom_id res chain seq x y z
N MET A 1 -3.24 -2.00 -2.80
CA MET A 1 -4.04 -1.72 -4.01
C MET A 1 -5.26 -2.63 -3.99
N ILE A 2 -6.41 -2.16 -4.45
CA ILE A 2 -7.54 -3.03 -4.82
C ILE A 2 -7.57 -3.05 -6.34
N ASP A 3 -7.74 -4.23 -6.92
CA ASP A 3 -7.54 -4.47 -8.34
C ASP A 3 -8.63 -5.44 -8.83
N THR A 4 -9.48 -4.95 -9.74
CA THR A 4 -10.60 -5.70 -10.32
C THR A 4 -10.17 -6.68 -11.41
N ASP A 5 -8.96 -6.51 -11.94
CA ASP A 5 -8.46 -7.28 -13.08
C ASP A 5 -7.55 -8.43 -12.57
N ALA A 6 -7.01 -8.28 -11.35
CA ALA A 6 -6.35 -9.34 -10.62
C ALA A 6 -7.35 -10.40 -10.11
N ASN A 7 -7.37 -11.59 -10.71
CA ASN A 7 -8.18 -12.73 -10.24
C ASN A 7 -7.81 -13.25 -8.83
N ARG A 8 -6.63 -12.87 -8.31
CA ARG A 8 -6.08 -13.40 -7.05
C ARG A 8 -5.42 -12.30 -6.22
N THR A 9 -5.41 -12.48 -4.91
CA THR A 9 -4.72 -11.59 -3.99
C THR A 9 -3.22 -11.89 -3.93
N PHE A 10 -2.41 -10.83 -4.00
CA PHE A 10 -0.95 -10.88 -4.10
C PHE A 10 -0.29 -10.04 -3.01
N ILE A 11 0.87 -10.46 -2.53
CA ILE A 11 1.67 -9.71 -1.55
C ILE A 11 3.17 -9.82 -1.86
N SER A 12 3.88 -8.70 -1.73
CA SER A 12 5.33 -8.64 -1.84
C SER A 12 5.99 -9.25 -0.61
N ILE A 13 7.01 -10.09 -0.79
CA ILE A 13 7.84 -10.58 0.33
C ILE A 13 8.51 -9.42 1.09
N LYS A 14 8.75 -8.28 0.41
CA LYS A 14 9.31 -7.06 0.99
C LYS A 14 8.31 -6.36 1.94
N ALA A 15 7.01 -6.64 1.80
CA ALA A 15 5.95 -6.13 2.66
C ALA A 15 5.63 -7.04 3.86
N LEU A 16 6.22 -8.25 3.91
CA LEU A 16 6.09 -9.16 5.04
C LEU A 16 7.12 -8.81 6.13
N ASP A 17 6.71 -8.90 7.39
CA ASP A 17 7.61 -8.65 8.53
C ASP A 17 8.79 -9.65 8.51
N PRO A 18 10.06 -9.19 8.57
CA PRO A 18 11.22 -10.08 8.57
C PRO A 18 11.22 -11.15 9.68
N SER A 19 10.59 -10.86 10.83
CA SER A 19 10.60 -11.71 12.03
C SER A 19 9.52 -12.80 12.05
N TYR A 20 8.40 -12.60 11.34
CA TYR A 20 7.30 -13.59 11.26
C TYR A 20 7.05 -14.10 9.83
N GLY A 21 7.21 -13.24 8.82
CA GLY A 21 6.69 -13.49 7.47
C GLY A 21 7.33 -14.64 6.72
N LYS A 22 8.62 -14.94 6.95
CA LYS A 22 9.35 -15.96 6.17
C LYS A 22 9.07 -17.40 6.58
N MET A 23 8.68 -17.66 7.83
CA MET A 23 8.44 -19.03 8.32
C MET A 23 7.08 -19.61 7.89
N PHE A 24 6.09 -18.76 7.61
CA PHE A 24 4.73 -19.18 7.24
C PHE A 24 4.42 -19.12 5.74
N VAL A 25 5.42 -18.85 4.89
CA VAL A 25 5.26 -19.02 3.44
C VAL A 25 5.34 -20.51 3.12
N ASN A 26 4.21 -21.10 2.76
CA ASN A 26 4.18 -22.41 2.13
C ASN A 26 4.81 -22.29 0.75
N LYS A 27 6.11 -22.62 0.66
CA LYS A 27 6.90 -22.56 -0.56
C LYS A 27 6.21 -23.39 -1.65
N LEU A 28 5.97 -22.75 -2.78
CA LEU A 28 5.22 -23.32 -3.89
C LEU A 28 5.85 -22.79 -5.16
N HIS A 29 6.68 -23.62 -5.80
CA HIS A 29 7.24 -23.32 -7.11
C HIS A 29 6.14 -23.47 -8.17
N LYS A 30 5.36 -22.40 -8.33
CA LYS A 30 4.39 -22.22 -9.42
C LYS A 30 4.66 -20.90 -10.12
N CYS A 31 4.45 -20.87 -11.42
CA CYS A 31 4.34 -19.60 -12.13
C CYS A 31 2.87 -19.22 -12.23
N VAL A 32 2.58 -17.92 -12.10
CA VAL A 32 1.26 -17.35 -12.39
C VAL A 32 1.43 -16.49 -13.64
N SER A 33 0.63 -16.76 -14.67
CA SER A 33 0.56 -15.90 -15.85
C SER A 33 0.05 -14.52 -15.45
N LEU A 34 0.74 -13.48 -15.92
CA LEU A 34 0.30 -12.10 -15.78
C LEU A 34 -0.86 -11.81 -16.76
N ALA A 35 -1.46 -10.63 -16.63
CA ALA A 35 -2.59 -10.20 -17.46
C ALA A 35 -2.24 -10.08 -18.96
N ASP A 36 -0.95 -10.10 -19.34
CA ASP A 36 -0.50 -10.14 -20.72
C ASP A 36 -0.62 -11.54 -21.37
N GLY A 37 -0.85 -12.60 -20.58
CA GLY A 37 -0.96 -13.98 -21.04
C GLY A 37 0.35 -14.65 -21.48
N TYR A 38 1.45 -13.90 -21.55
CA TYR A 38 2.76 -14.37 -22.05
C TYR A 38 3.84 -14.34 -20.97
N SER A 39 3.85 -13.33 -20.11
CA SER A 39 4.75 -13.26 -18.98
C SER A 39 4.22 -14.13 -17.85
N SER A 40 5.11 -14.90 -17.22
CA SER A 40 4.77 -15.62 -16.00
C SER A 40 5.69 -15.17 -14.87
N ILE A 41 5.11 -14.87 -13.71
CA ILE A 41 5.84 -14.46 -12.52
C ILE A 41 5.95 -15.64 -11.56
N SER A 42 7.16 -15.88 -11.05
CA SER A 42 7.40 -16.98 -10.10
C SER A 42 6.82 -16.66 -8.73
N VAL A 43 5.84 -17.46 -8.31
CA VAL A 43 5.31 -17.46 -6.95
C VAL A 43 6.43 -17.96 -6.03
N TYR A 44 6.70 -17.20 -4.97
CA TYR A 44 7.62 -17.63 -3.90
C TYR A 44 6.92 -18.61 -2.95
N GLY A 45 5.62 -18.41 -2.72
CA GLY A 45 4.75 -19.37 -2.06
C GLY A 45 3.36 -18.81 -1.78
N THR A 46 2.64 -19.39 -0.83
CA THR A 46 1.32 -18.88 -0.38
C THR A 46 1.27 -18.69 1.12
N LEU A 47 0.45 -17.72 1.56
CA LEU A 47 0.26 -17.35 2.97
C LEU A 47 -1.21 -16.97 3.20
N ASN A 48 -1.74 -17.23 4.40
CA ASN A 48 -3.06 -16.71 4.81
C ASN A 48 -2.87 -15.30 5.39
N LEU A 49 -3.14 -14.29 4.58
CA LEU A 49 -3.00 -12.88 4.91
C LEU A 49 -4.20 -12.40 5.74
N SER A 50 -3.92 -11.92 6.95
CA SER A 50 -4.91 -11.23 7.79
C SER A 50 -4.92 -9.73 7.45
N ILE A 51 -6.09 -9.18 7.16
CA ILE A 51 -6.28 -7.77 6.78
C ILE A 51 -7.34 -7.17 7.70
N THR A 52 -6.97 -6.12 8.43
CA THR A 52 -7.91 -5.36 9.27
C THR A 52 -8.34 -4.09 8.55
N MET A 53 -9.66 -3.88 8.44
CA MET A 53 -10.28 -2.68 7.89
C MET A 53 -11.30 -2.17 8.91
N GLY A 54 -10.99 -1.04 9.56
CA GLY A 54 -11.80 -0.50 10.64
C GLY A 54 -11.75 -1.40 11.88
N ASP A 55 -12.93 -1.77 12.38
CA ASP A 55 -13.11 -2.76 13.46
C ASP A 55 -13.07 -4.22 12.96
N THR A 56 -13.03 -4.44 11.66
CA THR A 56 -13.29 -5.74 11.05
C THR A 56 -12.00 -6.41 10.57
N SER A 57 -11.72 -7.60 11.12
CA SER A 57 -10.62 -8.46 10.69
C SER A 57 -11.10 -9.44 9.61
N THR A 58 -10.30 -9.61 8.56
CA THR A 58 -10.56 -10.48 7.40
C THR A 58 -9.35 -11.35 7.11
N SER A 59 -9.54 -12.46 6.38
CA SER A 59 -8.46 -13.42 6.08
C SER A 59 -8.59 -13.95 4.65
N ILE A 60 -7.53 -13.86 3.86
CA ILE A 60 -7.49 -14.26 2.46
C ILE A 60 -6.19 -15.00 2.15
N LYS A 61 -6.24 -16.03 1.29
CA LYS A 61 -5.03 -16.73 0.84
C LYS A 61 -4.36 -15.91 -0.25
N ALA A 62 -3.20 -15.34 0.06
CA ALA A 62 -2.39 -14.54 -0.85
C ALA A 62 -1.25 -15.36 -1.47
N PHE A 63 -0.90 -15.06 -2.73
CA PHE A 63 0.36 -15.50 -3.32
C PHE A 63 1.47 -14.51 -2.98
N VAL A 64 2.62 -15.03 -2.55
CA VAL A 64 3.79 -14.24 -2.18
C VAL A 64 4.72 -14.14 -3.38
N PHE A 65 5.14 -12.92 -3.72
CA PHE A 65 6.09 -12.64 -4.79
C PHE A 65 7.37 -12.02 -4.25
N LYS A 66 8.52 -12.32 -4.87
CA LYS A 66 9.79 -11.67 -4.49
C LYS A 66 9.76 -10.17 -4.79
N GLU A 67 9.20 -9.83 -5.96
CA GLU A 67 9.14 -8.48 -6.49
C GLU A 67 7.74 -8.25 -7.04
N LEU A 68 7.09 -7.20 -6.54
CA LEU A 68 5.76 -6.77 -6.90
C LEU A 68 5.75 -5.25 -6.86
N CYS A 69 5.09 -4.59 -7.82
CA CYS A 69 5.04 -3.14 -7.93
C CYS A 69 4.25 -2.44 -6.81
N ALA A 70 3.52 -3.21 -6.01
CA ALA A 70 2.82 -2.76 -4.81
C ALA A 70 3.12 -3.69 -3.63
N ASP A 71 2.99 -3.19 -2.40
CA ASP A 71 3.13 -4.01 -1.19
C ASP A 71 2.12 -5.18 -1.19
N CYS A 72 0.87 -4.89 -1.54
CA CYS A 72 -0.21 -5.87 -1.62
C CYS A 72 -1.28 -5.43 -2.65
N ILE A 73 -1.81 -6.40 -3.39
CA ILE A 73 -2.87 -6.26 -4.39
C ILE A 73 -4.02 -7.17 -3.95
N LEU A 74 -5.18 -6.59 -3.65
CA LEU A 74 -6.40 -7.30 -3.30
C LEU A 74 -7.20 -7.53 -4.57
N GLY A 75 -7.27 -8.78 -5.00
CA GLY A 75 -7.93 -9.18 -6.24
C GLY A 75 -9.42 -9.44 -6.09
N MET A 76 -10.03 -9.91 -7.18
CA MET A 76 -11.42 -10.34 -7.25
C MET A 76 -11.77 -11.45 -6.25
N ASP A 77 -10.81 -12.28 -5.84
CA ASP A 77 -11.01 -13.26 -4.76
C ASP A 77 -11.30 -12.61 -3.41
N PHE A 78 -10.67 -11.48 -3.08
CA PHE A 78 -10.98 -10.68 -1.89
C PHE A 78 -12.28 -9.88 -2.06
N ILE A 79 -12.44 -9.21 -3.20
CA ILE A 79 -13.61 -8.37 -3.53
C ILE A 79 -14.89 -9.20 -3.45
N ASN A 80 -14.93 -10.36 -4.10
CA ASN A 80 -16.11 -11.23 -4.10
C ASN A 80 -16.36 -11.86 -2.73
N LYS A 81 -15.31 -12.34 -2.04
CA LYS A 81 -15.44 -12.97 -0.71
C LYS A 81 -16.07 -12.03 0.32
N TYR A 82 -15.71 -10.75 0.28
CA TYR A 82 -16.16 -9.74 1.24
C TYR A 82 -17.18 -8.75 0.67
N LYS A 83 -17.79 -9.04 -0.50
CA LYS A 83 -18.77 -8.19 -1.20
C LYS A 83 -18.37 -6.71 -1.18
N LEU A 84 -17.11 -6.45 -1.54
CA LEU A 84 -16.49 -5.14 -1.42
C LEU A 84 -17.18 -4.15 -2.38
N ILE A 85 -17.64 -3.02 -1.85
CA ILE A 85 -18.19 -1.92 -2.65
C ILE A 85 -17.27 -0.72 -2.45
N ILE A 86 -16.78 -0.17 -3.57
CA ILE A 86 -16.02 1.08 -3.59
C ILE A 86 -16.93 2.13 -4.25
N ASN A 87 -17.42 3.09 -3.47
CA ASN A 87 -18.06 4.28 -4.02
C ASN A 87 -17.05 5.42 -4.02
N THR A 88 -16.59 5.81 -5.20
CA THR A 88 -15.61 6.89 -5.39
C THR A 88 -16.20 8.28 -5.21
N GLU A 89 -17.51 8.45 -5.42
CA GLU A 89 -18.21 9.74 -5.27
C GLU A 89 -18.36 10.11 -3.80
N GLU A 90 -18.88 9.17 -3.00
CA GLU A 90 -18.98 9.29 -1.54
C GLU A 90 -17.64 9.08 -0.82
N LYS A 91 -16.60 8.70 -1.57
CA LYS A 91 -15.29 8.23 -1.08
C LYS A 91 -15.39 7.19 0.04
N ILE A 92 -16.22 6.16 -0.14
CA ILE A 92 -16.35 5.05 0.80
C ILE A 92 -15.88 3.72 0.21
N VAL A 93 -15.22 2.92 1.04
CA VAL A 93 -15.09 1.48 0.84
C VAL A 93 -15.94 0.80 1.90
N SER A 94 -16.83 -0.11 1.49
CA SER A 94 -17.56 -0.97 2.42
C SER A 94 -17.32 -2.43 2.12
N LEU A 95 -17.17 -3.22 3.17
CA LEU A 95 -16.98 -4.68 3.12
C LEU A 95 -18.05 -5.37 3.97
N TYR A 96 -18.41 -6.58 3.61
CA TYR A 96 -19.38 -7.42 4.29
C TYR A 96 -18.68 -8.65 4.89
N ASN A 97 -18.75 -8.80 6.21
CA ASN A 97 -18.14 -9.92 6.94
C ASN A 97 -19.00 -10.26 8.17
N ASN A 98 -19.15 -11.54 8.51
CA ASN A 98 -19.94 -12.01 9.65
C ASN A 98 -21.32 -11.33 9.76
N TYR A 99 -22.05 -11.25 8.65
CA TYR A 99 -23.35 -10.59 8.50
C TYR A 99 -23.40 -9.06 8.73
N LYS A 100 -22.27 -8.43 9.05
CA LYS A 100 -22.12 -6.97 9.23
C LYS A 100 -21.52 -6.32 7.98
N ARG A 101 -22.06 -5.17 7.56
CA ARG A 101 -21.39 -4.27 6.62
C ARG A 101 -20.58 -3.23 7.41
N THR A 102 -19.29 -3.15 7.13
CA THR A 102 -18.38 -2.16 7.71
C THR A 102 -18.00 -1.18 6.60
N THR A 103 -18.35 0.08 6.78
CA THR A 103 -18.12 1.17 5.82
C THR A 103 -17.06 2.12 6.36
N LEU A 104 -16.09 2.47 5.52
CA LEU A 104 -14.98 3.34 5.83
C LEU A 104 -14.88 4.47 4.82
N LYS A 105 -14.77 5.70 5.29
CA LYS A 105 -14.46 6.87 4.44
C LYS A 105 -12.96 6.94 4.19
N PHE A 106 -12.56 7.16 2.94
CA PHE A 106 -11.21 7.57 2.56
C PHE A 106 -11.25 9.04 2.18
N ASP A 107 -10.29 9.84 2.63
CA ASP A 107 -10.19 11.23 2.15
C ASP A 107 -8.79 11.53 1.62
N ILE A 108 -8.74 11.69 0.29
CA ILE A 108 -7.53 11.87 -0.52
C ILE A 108 -6.77 13.15 -0.11
N ASN A 109 -7.50 14.15 0.42
CA ASN A 109 -6.98 15.46 0.80
C ASN A 109 -6.91 15.68 2.33
N SER A 110 -7.03 14.63 3.15
CA SER A 110 -6.94 14.83 4.59
C SER A 110 -5.54 15.33 4.97
N ASN A 111 -5.48 16.57 5.46
CA ASN A 111 -4.51 16.98 6.46
C ASN A 111 -4.76 16.10 7.69
N GLU A 112 -4.27 14.86 7.66
CA GLU A 112 -4.45 13.89 8.74
C GLU A 112 -4.07 14.55 10.06
N LYS A 113 -5.08 14.83 10.91
CA LYS A 113 -4.83 15.40 12.23
C LYS A 113 -4.05 14.34 13.01
N LYS A 114 -2.75 14.57 13.14
CA LYS A 114 -1.81 13.66 13.80
C LYS A 114 -1.81 13.96 15.27
N TYR A 115 -2.21 12.97 16.05
CA TYR A 115 -2.23 13.04 17.50
C TYR A 115 -0.90 12.46 18.01
N PRO A 116 -0.04 13.26 18.67
CA PRO A 116 1.24 12.77 19.19
C PRO A 116 1.01 11.92 20.45
N ALA A 117 1.64 10.75 20.52
CA ALA A 117 1.70 9.97 21.74
C ALA A 117 2.89 10.45 22.60
N ARG A 118 2.59 11.19 23.66
CA ARG A 118 3.56 11.84 24.55
C ARG A 118 3.75 11.02 25.81
N LEU A 119 5.00 10.81 26.22
CA LEU A 119 5.31 10.09 27.45
C LEU A 119 4.86 10.89 28.69
N ILE A 120 4.07 10.28 29.58
CA ILE A 120 3.49 11.00 30.75
C ILE A 120 4.54 11.30 31.83
N ASN A 121 5.50 10.39 32.03
CA ASN A 121 6.48 10.41 33.13
C ASN A 121 7.91 10.23 32.63
N ASN A 122 8.92 10.57 33.45
CA ASN A 122 10.29 10.11 33.19
C ASN A 122 10.34 8.60 33.43
N ILE A 123 10.89 7.82 32.50
CA ILE A 123 10.95 6.36 32.61
C ILE A 123 12.33 5.82 32.29
N ARG A 124 12.84 4.96 33.17
CA ARG A 124 14.03 4.14 32.94
C ARG A 124 13.61 2.71 32.62
N ILE A 125 14.18 2.13 31.56
CA ILE A 125 13.98 0.73 31.16
C ILE A 125 15.31 0.02 31.38
N ALA A 126 15.31 -1.03 32.20
CA ALA A 126 16.52 -1.79 32.52
C ALA A 126 17.04 -2.57 31.30
N PRO A 127 18.29 -3.07 31.31
CA PRO A 127 18.79 -3.98 30.29
C PRO A 127 17.88 -5.20 30.13
N LYS A 128 17.69 -5.67 28.89
CA LYS A 128 16.89 -6.87 28.55
C LYS A 128 15.45 -6.87 29.10
N GLN A 129 14.90 -5.71 29.46
CA GLN A 129 13.59 -5.61 30.08
C GLN A 129 12.55 -5.05 29.09
N THR A 130 11.35 -5.63 29.14
CA THR A 130 10.13 -5.05 28.56
C THR A 130 9.40 -4.24 29.62
N ARG A 131 9.00 -3.01 29.28
CA ARG A 131 8.20 -2.15 30.16
C ARG A 131 6.99 -1.59 29.41
N SER A 132 5.80 -1.83 29.97
CA SER A 132 4.58 -1.11 29.59
C SER A 132 4.63 0.29 30.18
N ILE A 133 4.40 1.30 29.35
CA ILE A 133 4.61 2.72 29.68
C ILE A 133 3.41 3.57 29.26
N PRO A 134 2.90 4.46 30.15
CA PRO A 134 1.72 5.26 29.85
C PRO A 134 2.07 6.47 28.97
N VAL A 135 1.27 6.66 27.92
CA VAL A 135 1.31 7.81 27.02
C VAL A 135 -0.01 8.57 27.03
N SER A 136 0.09 9.89 26.95
CA SER A 136 -1.05 10.78 26.69
C SER A 136 -1.20 11.00 25.19
N ILE A 137 -2.44 10.98 24.72
CA ILE A 137 -2.85 11.16 23.33
C ILE A 137 -4.07 12.07 23.33
N GLU A 138 -4.11 13.08 22.46
CA GLU A 138 -5.19 14.08 22.36
C GLU A 138 -6.48 13.51 21.70
N LEU A 139 -6.89 12.30 22.10
CA LEU A 139 -8.10 11.58 21.67
C LEU A 139 -8.83 11.06 22.92
N SER A 140 -10.14 11.27 23.04
CA SER A 140 -10.90 10.82 24.22
C SER A 140 -10.90 9.30 24.37
N SER A 141 -11.47 8.58 23.38
CA SER A 141 -11.46 7.11 23.33
C SER A 141 -11.43 6.61 21.88
N ALA A 142 -10.50 5.71 21.53
CA ALA A 142 -10.39 5.11 20.19
C ALA A 142 -9.47 3.88 20.16
N ASN A 143 -9.74 2.92 19.24
CA ASN A 143 -8.74 1.95 18.81
C ASN A 143 -7.92 2.56 17.67
N ILE A 144 -6.59 2.57 17.78
CA ILE A 144 -5.69 3.31 16.88
C ILE A 144 -4.45 2.49 16.53
N VAL A 145 -3.74 2.92 15.48
CA VAL A 145 -2.39 2.43 15.17
C VAL A 145 -1.37 3.56 15.40
N LEU A 146 -0.35 3.27 16.21
CA LEU A 146 0.78 4.16 16.45
C LEU A 146 1.86 3.93 15.38
N ARG A 147 2.31 5.01 14.74
CA ARG A 147 3.57 5.04 14.01
C ARG A 147 4.66 5.59 14.94
N ALA A 148 5.64 4.76 15.29
CA ALA A 148 6.79 5.16 16.09
C ALA A 148 7.52 6.38 15.49
N SER A 149 8.02 7.27 16.34
CA SER A 149 8.69 8.49 15.91
C SER A 149 10.09 8.19 15.37
N PHE A 150 10.61 9.06 14.49
CA PHE A 150 11.98 8.94 13.99
C PHE A 150 13.01 8.91 15.12
N LYS A 151 12.80 9.67 16.21
CA LYS A 151 13.64 9.60 17.42
C LYS A 151 13.63 8.19 18.00
N LEU A 152 12.45 7.58 18.20
CA LEU A 152 12.35 6.23 18.76
C LEU A 152 13.01 5.18 17.84
N GLN A 153 12.73 5.24 16.54
CA GLN A 153 13.20 4.26 15.54
C GLN A 153 14.69 4.34 15.21
N GLN A 154 15.29 5.54 15.21
CA GLN A 154 16.64 5.78 14.66
C GLN A 154 17.63 6.39 15.68
N ARG A 155 17.15 6.85 16.84
CA ARG A 155 17.99 7.49 17.88
C ARG A 155 17.85 6.85 19.27
N THR A 156 17.09 5.76 19.39
CA THR A 156 17.08 4.92 20.59
C THR A 156 17.30 3.46 20.18
N PRO A 157 17.88 2.62 21.05
CA PRO A 157 17.97 1.19 20.80
C PRO A 157 16.67 0.45 21.17
N LEU A 158 15.60 1.15 21.54
CA LEU A 158 14.38 0.56 22.08
C LEU A 158 13.47 0.04 20.98
N LEU A 159 12.90 -1.15 21.19
CA LEU A 159 11.95 -1.78 20.28
C LEU A 159 10.52 -1.58 20.78
N THR A 160 9.62 -1.15 19.90
CA THR A 160 8.19 -1.03 20.21
C THR A 160 7.51 -2.37 19.93
N LEU A 161 6.87 -2.96 20.94
CA LEU A 161 6.27 -4.29 20.84
C LEU A 161 4.79 -4.28 20.40
N ASN A 162 4.06 -3.18 20.64
CA ASN A 162 2.68 -3.00 20.21
C ASN A 162 2.50 -1.73 19.38
N SER A 163 1.98 -1.88 18.17
CA SER A 163 1.57 -0.78 17.30
C SER A 163 0.08 -0.46 17.41
N SER A 164 -0.76 -1.44 17.75
CA SER A 164 -2.19 -1.23 18.02
C SER A 164 -2.38 -0.82 19.48
N LEU A 165 -3.06 0.32 19.70
CA LEU A 165 -3.32 0.88 21.01
C LEU A 165 -4.82 1.09 21.22
N LYS A 166 -5.29 0.90 22.46
CA LYS A 166 -6.61 1.32 22.91
C LYS A 166 -6.44 2.60 23.72
N VAL A 167 -6.96 3.72 23.22
CA VAL A 167 -7.04 4.98 23.96
C VAL A 167 -8.34 5.00 24.75
N HIS A 168 -8.23 5.35 26.02
CA HIS A 168 -9.35 5.64 26.91
C HIS A 168 -8.94 6.80 27.80
N ASP A 169 -9.81 7.80 27.95
CA ASP A 169 -9.57 9.02 28.74
C ASP A 169 -8.19 9.65 28.43
N HIS A 170 -7.94 9.93 27.15
CA HIS A 170 -6.71 10.56 26.68
C HIS A 170 -5.40 9.82 27.00
N ALA A 171 -5.48 8.56 27.44
CA ALA A 171 -4.33 7.74 27.83
C ALA A 171 -4.30 6.38 27.11
N SER A 172 -3.10 5.84 26.94
CA SER A 172 -2.88 4.46 26.49
C SER A 172 -1.52 3.94 26.98
N ASN A 173 -1.24 2.64 26.79
CA ASN A 173 0.01 2.01 27.19
C ASN A 173 0.79 1.47 25.97
N ILE A 174 2.05 1.89 25.83
CA ILE A 174 3.00 1.34 24.85
C ILE A 174 3.95 0.38 25.58
N SER A 175 4.23 -0.78 25.01
CA SER A 175 5.24 -1.72 25.47
C SER A 175 6.56 -1.48 24.73
N LEU A 176 7.58 -1.06 25.45
CA LEU A 176 8.95 -0.91 24.93
C LEU A 176 9.87 -1.97 25.51
N TYR A 177 10.68 -2.59 24.66
CA TYR A 177 11.75 -3.51 25.05
C TYR A 177 13.13 -2.85 24.86
N ASN A 178 14.00 -3.04 25.84
CA ASN A 178 15.40 -2.63 25.77
C ASN A 178 16.31 -3.83 25.46
N PRO A 179 16.75 -4.04 24.20
CA PRO A 179 17.63 -5.15 23.82
C PRO A 179 19.08 -4.97 24.30
N THR A 180 19.47 -3.82 24.85
CA THR A 180 20.87 -3.52 25.20
C THR A 180 21.27 -4.10 26.55
N ASN A 181 22.56 -3.96 26.88
CA ASN A 181 23.14 -4.35 28.16
C ASN A 181 23.18 -3.18 29.18
N TYR A 182 22.63 -2.01 28.84
CA TYR A 182 22.60 -0.82 29.72
C TYR A 182 21.18 -0.29 29.90
N SER A 183 20.94 0.50 30.95
CA SER A 183 19.63 1.15 31.15
C SER A 183 19.42 2.27 30.13
N TYR A 184 18.21 2.40 29.59
CA TYR A 184 17.83 3.54 28.76
C TYR A 184 16.79 4.41 29.48
N SER A 185 16.96 5.73 29.44
CA SER A 185 16.06 6.69 30.09
C SER A 185 15.33 7.55 29.06
N LEU A 186 14.01 7.67 29.20
CA LEU A 186 13.13 8.47 28.37
C LEU A 186 12.56 9.63 29.18
N PRO A 187 12.71 10.89 28.73
CA PRO A 187 12.14 12.05 29.42
C PRO A 187 10.64 12.20 29.18
N LYS A 188 9.94 12.73 30.19
CA LYS A 188 8.55 13.19 30.11
C LYS A 188 8.33 14.11 28.90
N GLY A 189 7.17 14.00 28.27
CA GLY A 189 6.79 14.80 27.09
C GLY A 189 7.41 14.32 25.77
N LEU A 190 8.35 13.35 25.80
CA LEU A 190 8.91 12.77 24.57
C LEU A 190 7.81 12.17 23.70
N ILE A 191 7.80 12.55 22.42
CA ILE A 191 6.90 11.99 21.41
C ILE A 191 7.45 10.63 20.95
N LEU A 192 6.84 9.55 21.43
CA LEU A 192 7.20 8.18 21.08
C LEU A 192 6.66 7.77 19.71
N GLY A 193 5.59 8.42 19.26
CA GLY A 193 5.03 8.22 17.93
C GLY A 193 3.91 9.20 17.64
N THR A 194 3.36 9.11 16.44
CA THR A 194 2.12 9.79 16.06
C THR A 194 1.09 8.76 15.64
N THR A 195 -0.17 9.07 15.91
CA THR A 195 -1.31 8.30 15.43
C THR A 195 -2.25 9.23 14.65
N THR A 196 -3.12 8.64 13.87
CA THR A 196 -4.22 9.31 13.19
C THR A 196 -5.50 8.56 13.55
N ILE A 197 -6.63 9.27 13.66
CA ILE A 197 -7.93 8.58 13.69
C ILE A 197 -8.03 7.83 12.35
N PRO A 198 -8.33 6.53 12.32
CA PRO A 198 -8.27 5.73 11.11
C PRO A 198 -9.41 6.07 10.12
N ALA A 199 -9.24 7.16 9.38
CA ALA A 199 -9.66 7.22 7.98
C ALA A 199 -8.70 6.32 7.17
N LEU A 200 -9.20 5.66 6.12
CA LEU A 200 -8.51 4.60 5.36
C LEU A 200 -7.05 4.91 5.02
N SER A 201 -6.10 4.42 5.83
CA SER A 201 -4.67 4.63 5.63
C SER A 201 -4.04 3.49 4.82
N PHE A 202 -4.09 3.62 3.51
CA PHE A 202 -3.21 2.86 2.62
C PHE A 202 -1.79 3.47 2.65
N LYS A 203 -0.73 2.65 2.77
CA LYS A 203 0.63 3.13 2.53
C LYS A 203 0.75 3.64 1.08
N LYS A 204 1.46 4.75 0.89
CA LYS A 204 1.21 5.77 -0.16
C LYS A 204 2.19 5.72 -1.35
N ASN A 205 1.67 6.02 -2.57
CA ASN A 205 2.23 6.91 -3.63
C ASN A 205 1.48 6.67 -4.97
N SER A 206 1.35 7.59 -5.94
CA SER A 206 1.69 9.03 -6.05
C SER A 206 0.70 9.74 -7.03
N THR A 207 0.73 11.08 -7.15
CA THR A 207 -0.17 11.86 -8.03
C THR A 207 0.40 12.11 -9.45
N ILE A 208 -0.47 12.52 -10.38
CA ILE A 208 -0.18 12.92 -11.78
C ILE A 208 -0.04 14.45 -11.85
N ASP A 209 0.85 14.95 -12.70
CA ASP A 209 0.97 16.37 -13.00
C ASP A 209 -0.04 16.78 -14.09
N HIS A 210 -1.16 17.33 -13.68
CA HIS A 210 -2.25 17.71 -14.58
C HIS A 210 -1.93 18.94 -15.44
N GLU A 211 -1.02 19.81 -15.01
CA GLU A 211 -0.67 21.03 -15.75
C GLU A 211 0.16 20.69 -16.99
N LEU A 212 1.16 19.81 -16.81
CA LEU A 212 1.98 19.28 -17.90
C LEU A 212 1.14 18.56 -18.96
N VAL A 213 0.18 17.72 -18.53
CA VAL A 213 -0.68 16.98 -19.47
C VAL A 213 -1.60 17.91 -20.27
N ASN A 214 -2.22 18.91 -19.62
CA ASN A 214 -3.09 19.86 -20.31
C ASN A 214 -2.36 20.62 -21.42
N LYS A 215 -1.10 21.00 -21.18
CA LYS A 215 -0.22 21.63 -22.18
C LYS A 215 0.04 20.69 -23.37
N ASN A 216 0.38 19.43 -23.09
CA ASN A 216 0.64 18.42 -24.12
C ASN A 216 -0.60 18.15 -25.00
N ILE A 217 -1.78 18.01 -24.41
CA ILE A 217 -3.04 17.81 -25.15
C ILE A 217 -3.39 19.04 -26.01
N THR A 218 -3.19 20.25 -25.48
CA THR A 218 -3.47 21.49 -26.23
C THR A 218 -2.59 21.61 -27.47
N ASN A 219 -1.29 21.31 -27.35
CA ASN A 219 -0.35 21.29 -28.47
C ASN A 219 -0.72 20.25 -29.54
N LEU A 220 -1.27 19.09 -29.16
CA LEU A 220 -1.75 18.08 -30.12
C LEU A 220 -3.01 18.55 -30.87
N MET A 221 -3.91 19.28 -30.19
CA MET A 221 -5.16 19.76 -30.77
C MET A 221 -4.99 20.90 -31.78
N GLN A 222 -3.91 21.69 -31.70
CA GLN A 222 -3.71 22.88 -32.56
C GLN A 222 -3.74 22.61 -34.07
N HIS A 223 -3.49 21.36 -34.49
CA HIS A 223 -3.49 20.94 -35.89
C HIS A 223 -4.86 20.46 -36.40
N VAL A 224 -5.89 20.38 -35.54
CA VAL A 224 -7.24 19.91 -35.90
C VAL A 224 -8.09 21.10 -36.36
N THR A 225 -8.08 21.38 -37.67
CA THR A 225 -8.74 22.57 -38.25
C THR A 225 -10.28 22.49 -38.33
N ARG A 226 -10.89 21.30 -38.17
CA ARG A 226 -12.33 21.10 -38.33
C ARG A 226 -13.05 21.11 -36.97
N PRO A 227 -13.90 22.11 -36.66
CA PRO A 227 -14.44 22.33 -35.32
C PRO A 227 -15.40 21.23 -34.86
N ASP A 228 -16.13 20.59 -35.78
CA ASP A 228 -17.00 19.44 -35.52
C ASP A 228 -16.25 18.22 -34.97
N ARG A 229 -14.96 18.10 -35.29
CA ARG A 229 -14.10 17.00 -34.82
C ARG A 229 -13.24 17.40 -33.62
N HIS A 230 -13.05 18.69 -33.39
CA HIS A 230 -12.15 19.22 -32.36
C HIS A 230 -12.50 18.70 -30.96
N GLU A 231 -13.73 18.92 -30.49
CA GLU A 231 -14.14 18.48 -29.14
C GLU A 231 -14.21 16.95 -29.01
N LYS A 232 -14.49 16.23 -30.10
CA LYS A 232 -14.51 14.76 -30.10
C LYS A 232 -13.11 14.15 -30.01
N ILE A 233 -12.10 14.76 -30.60
CA ILE A 233 -10.70 14.32 -30.47
C ILE A 233 -10.15 14.73 -29.10
N LYS A 234 -10.42 15.96 -28.66
CA LYS A 234 -10.00 16.49 -27.36
C LYS A 234 -10.50 15.60 -26.22
N SER A 235 -11.78 15.21 -26.21
CA SER A 235 -12.32 14.31 -25.17
C SER A 235 -11.63 12.94 -25.13
N ILE A 236 -11.27 12.37 -26.28
CA ILE A 236 -10.48 11.12 -26.38
C ILE A 236 -9.06 11.31 -25.81
N LEU A 237 -8.38 12.43 -26.11
CA LEU A 237 -7.06 12.71 -25.54
C LEU A 237 -7.12 12.85 -24.01
N TYR A 238 -8.15 13.52 -23.48
CA TYR A 238 -8.40 13.60 -22.04
C TYR A 238 -8.74 12.24 -21.42
N GLN A 239 -9.50 11.38 -22.11
CA GLN A 239 -9.76 10.01 -21.67
C GLN A 239 -8.46 9.18 -21.51
N HIS A 240 -7.41 9.55 -22.24
CA HIS A 240 -6.09 8.90 -22.19
C HIS A 240 -4.98 9.75 -21.54
N LEU A 241 -5.34 10.70 -20.68
CA LEU A 241 -4.47 11.63 -19.91
C LEU A 241 -3.11 11.03 -19.46
N LYS A 242 -3.11 9.79 -18.96
CA LYS A 242 -1.91 9.09 -18.46
C LYS A 242 -0.82 8.86 -19.54
N LEU A 243 -1.18 8.73 -20.81
CA LEU A 243 -0.23 8.55 -21.91
C LEU A 243 0.52 9.85 -22.26
N PHE A 244 -0.03 10.99 -21.84
CA PHE A 244 0.51 12.32 -22.08
C PHE A 244 1.21 12.90 -20.84
N ASP A 245 1.27 12.14 -19.73
CA ASP A 245 2.05 12.47 -18.53
C ASP A 245 3.54 12.19 -18.77
N THR A 246 4.19 13.10 -19.49
CA THR A 246 5.62 13.04 -19.77
C THR A 246 6.50 13.37 -18.56
N SER A 247 5.93 13.57 -17.36
CA SER A 247 6.72 13.70 -16.11
C SER A 247 7.42 12.39 -15.74
N LYS A 248 6.98 11.26 -16.31
CA LYS A 248 7.51 9.92 -16.08
C LYS A 248 7.89 9.29 -17.42
N SER A 249 9.13 8.81 -17.51
CA SER A 249 9.64 8.09 -18.69
C SER A 249 8.78 6.85 -18.97
N THR A 250 7.98 6.92 -20.03
CA THR A 250 7.15 5.80 -20.48
C THR A 250 7.88 5.08 -21.61
N ILE A 251 8.57 3.98 -21.28
CA ILE A 251 9.20 3.11 -22.28
C ILE A 251 8.09 2.35 -23.01
N ALA A 252 7.94 2.60 -24.31
CA ALA A 252 6.98 1.89 -25.14
C ALA A 252 7.42 0.42 -25.32
N THR A 253 6.78 -0.50 -24.62
CA THR A 253 7.08 -1.94 -24.63
C THR A 253 6.48 -2.71 -25.80
N ASN A 254 5.97 -2.02 -26.84
CA ASN A 254 5.36 -2.63 -28.03
C ASN A 254 6.40 -3.18 -29.04
N GLY A 255 7.41 -3.89 -28.54
CA GLY A 255 8.32 -4.69 -29.34
C GLY A 255 7.78 -6.11 -29.52
N LYS A 256 6.80 -6.31 -30.40
CA LYS A 256 6.55 -7.66 -30.93
C LYS A 256 7.79 -8.06 -31.75
N PRO A 257 8.52 -9.14 -31.42
CA PRO A 257 9.64 -9.57 -32.24
C PRO A 257 9.09 -10.01 -33.61
N HIS A 258 9.55 -9.36 -34.68
CA HIS A 258 9.20 -9.71 -36.04
C HIS A 258 9.86 -11.04 -36.41
N SER A 259 9.15 -12.16 -36.21
CA SER A 259 9.56 -13.47 -36.69
C SER A 259 9.31 -13.54 -38.19
N ILE A 260 10.37 -13.37 -38.98
CA ILE A 260 10.37 -13.71 -40.40
C ILE A 260 10.40 -15.24 -40.49
N LYS A 261 9.28 -15.85 -40.84
CA LYS A 261 9.20 -17.29 -41.09
C LYS A 261 9.72 -17.60 -42.49
N THR A 262 10.97 -18.03 -42.60
CA THR A 262 11.38 -18.85 -43.72
C THR A 262 10.75 -20.24 -43.58
N LEU A 263 10.18 -20.78 -44.66
CA LEU A 263 9.80 -22.19 -44.75
C LEU A 263 11.08 -23.07 -44.79
N ASP A 264 10.95 -24.39 -44.99
CA ASP A 264 12.04 -25.40 -44.87
C ASP A 264 13.26 -25.23 -45.81
N HIS A 265 13.35 -24.12 -46.54
CA HIS A 265 14.56 -23.73 -47.26
C HIS A 265 15.53 -23.01 -46.31
N PRO A 266 16.78 -23.48 -46.15
CA PRO A 266 17.78 -22.73 -45.40
C PRO A 266 17.99 -21.36 -46.06
N PRO A 267 18.30 -20.30 -45.28
CA PRO A 267 18.56 -18.98 -45.85
C PRO A 267 19.71 -19.07 -46.85
N PRO A 268 19.62 -18.37 -48.00
CA PRO A 268 20.65 -18.45 -49.02
C PRO A 268 22.00 -18.01 -48.45
N THR A 269 23.03 -18.83 -48.63
CA THR A 269 24.38 -18.47 -48.25
C THR A 269 24.85 -17.31 -49.13
N SER A 270 25.33 -16.24 -48.48
CA SER A 270 25.95 -15.13 -49.21
C SER A 270 27.16 -15.65 -49.97
N LYS A 271 27.27 -15.25 -51.25
CA LYS A 271 28.57 -15.12 -51.89
C LYS A 271 29.25 -13.83 -51.41
#